data_AF-A0A8S4FWH0-F1
#
_entry.id   AF-A0A8S4FWH0-F1
#
_cell.length_a   1.000
_cell.length_b   1.000
_cell.length_c   1.000
_cell.angle_alpha   90.00
_cell.angle_beta   90.00
_cell.angle_gamma   90.00
#
_symmetry.space_group_name_H-M   'P 1'
#
loop_
_entity.id
_entity.type
_entity.pdbx_description
1 polymer ?
#
loop_
_entity_poly.entity_id
_entity_poly.type
_entity_poly.pdbx_seq_one_letter_code
_entity_poly.pdbx_strand_id
1 'polypeptide(L)'
;MVYIQTWANEISEKLYKIEKLVVRREAILKSFSDVKVGVRDGTAIVTKAAKALEELLLKRTEAAERIMRKTEELADGFRELPPDYTYLQSVQLDQLKPAPEEPESRYSLPLNCSRMERLRTRRSAHYAASVSMDESSVYVTQEVYPCGED
;
A
#
# COMPACT_ATOMS: atom_id res chain seq x y z
N MET A 1 17.85 50.56 -45.46
CA MET A 1 18.25 49.57 -44.44
C MET A 1 18.32 50.15 -43.03
N VAL A 2 18.74 51.41 -42.85
CA VAL A 2 18.85 52.09 -41.53
C VAL A 2 17.52 52.13 -40.73
N TYR A 3 16.38 52.31 -41.41
CA TYR A 3 15.06 52.45 -40.76
C TYR A 3 14.56 51.18 -40.06
N ILE A 4 14.92 50.00 -40.58
CA ILE A 4 14.54 48.71 -40.00
C ILE A 4 15.36 48.45 -38.73
N GLN A 5 16.63 48.85 -38.72
CA GLN A 5 17.51 48.71 -37.57
C GLN A 5 17.12 49.63 -36.41
N THR A 6 16.78 50.89 -36.68
CA THR A 6 16.26 51.79 -35.64
C THR A 6 14.94 51.29 -35.07
N TRP A 7 14.01 50.85 -35.91
CA TRP A 7 12.73 50.29 -35.47
C TRP A 7 12.90 49.01 -34.63
N ALA A 8 13.78 48.10 -35.05
CA ALA A 8 14.09 46.88 -34.29
C ALA A 8 14.70 47.19 -32.91
N ASN A 9 15.58 48.19 -32.83
CA ASN A 9 16.16 48.64 -31.57
C ASN A 9 15.11 49.25 -30.62
N GLU A 10 14.19 50.06 -31.14
CA GLU A 10 13.11 50.65 -30.32
C GLU A 10 12.15 49.60 -29.76
N ILE A 11 11.79 48.60 -30.57
CA ILE A 11 10.96 47.48 -30.10
C ILE A 11 11.71 46.64 -29.06
N SER A 12 12.98 46.34 -29.31
CA SER A 12 13.82 45.59 -28.37
C SER A 12 13.90 46.30 -27.01
N GLU A 13 14.13 47.62 -27.00
CA GLU A 13 14.15 48.40 -25.75
C GLU A 13 12.80 48.39 -25.01
N LYS A 14 11.69 48.53 -25.75
CA LYS A 14 10.35 48.50 -25.15
C LYS A 14 10.03 47.13 -24.55
N LEU A 15 10.35 46.06 -25.26
CA LEU A 15 10.17 44.69 -24.79
C LEU A 15 11.03 44.42 -23.56
N TYR A 16 12.30 44.85 -23.57
CA TYR A 16 13.19 44.71 -22.43
C TYR A 16 12.70 45.47 -21.18
N LYS A 17 12.16 46.68 -21.36
CA LYS A 17 11.54 47.46 -20.25
C LYS A 17 10.32 46.74 -19.68
N ILE A 18 9.46 46.17 -20.53
CA ILE A 18 8.29 45.39 -20.10
C ILE A 18 8.72 44.11 -19.37
N GLU A 19 9.69 43.38 -19.91
CA GLU A 19 10.25 42.18 -19.29
C GLU A 19 10.78 42.48 -17.88
N LYS A 20 11.54 43.57 -17.72
CA LYS A 20 12.08 43.99 -16.42
C LYS A 20 10.98 44.27 -15.39
N LEU A 21 9.85 44.84 -15.81
CA LEU A 21 8.71 45.13 -14.94
C LEU A 21 7.89 43.89 -14.57
N VAL A 22 7.70 42.96 -15.52
CA VAL A 22 6.87 41.76 -15.34
C VAL A 22 7.63 40.64 -14.63
N VAL A 23 8.81 40.29 -15.13
CA VAL A 23 9.62 39.17 -14.60
C VAL A 23 10.37 39.57 -13.34
N ARG A 24 10.67 40.88 -13.16
CA ARG A 24 11.42 41.42 -12.02
C ARG A 24 12.66 40.58 -11.68
N ARG A 25 13.41 40.19 -12.72
CA ARG A 25 14.55 39.27 -12.63
C ARG A 25 15.55 39.65 -11.53
N GLU A 26 15.82 40.94 -11.37
CA GLU A 26 16.71 41.47 -10.31
C GLU A 26 16.18 41.17 -8.90
N ALA A 27 14.87 41.29 -8.67
CA ALA A 27 14.25 40.98 -7.39
C ALA A 27 14.26 39.47 -7.11
N ILE A 28 14.04 38.64 -8.14
CA ILE A 28 14.14 37.18 -8.05
C ILE A 28 15.57 36.77 -7.72
N LEU A 29 16.57 37.29 -8.43
CA LEU A 29 17.98 36.98 -8.17
C LEU A 29 18.41 37.43 -6.77
N LYS A 30 17.92 38.59 -6.31
CA LYS A 30 18.16 39.06 -4.93
C LYS A 30 17.49 38.14 -3.90
N SER A 31 16.32 37.56 -4.19
CA SER A 31 15.71 36.57 -3.29
C SER A 31 16.52 35.28 -3.16
N PHE A 32 17.36 34.97 -4.15
CA PHE A 32 18.27 33.82 -4.12
C PHE A 32 19.65 34.13 -3.50
N SER A 33 19.97 35.39 -3.15
CA SER A 33 21.28 35.74 -2.60
C SER A 33 21.54 35.14 -1.22
N ASP A 34 20.47 34.90 -0.45
CA ASP A 34 20.55 34.37 0.91
C ASP A 34 20.35 32.84 0.95
N VAL A 35 20.23 32.20 -0.22
CA VAL A 35 20.00 30.76 -0.31
C VAL A 35 21.30 30.01 -0.10
N LYS A 36 21.38 29.27 1.00
CA LYS A 36 22.46 28.31 1.24
C LYS A 36 22.35 27.17 0.22
N VAL A 37 23.25 27.17 -0.76
CA VAL A 37 23.41 26.05 -1.69
C VAL A 37 24.03 24.88 -0.94
N GLY A 38 23.22 23.88 -0.61
CA GLY A 38 23.70 22.61 -0.04
C GLY A 38 24.22 21.71 -1.15
N VAL A 39 25.48 21.26 -1.05
CA VAL A 39 26.00 20.20 -1.91
C VAL A 39 25.38 18.88 -1.46
N ARG A 40 24.65 18.22 -2.37
CA ARG A 40 24.10 16.88 -2.10
C ARG A 40 25.14 15.85 -2.51
N ASP A 41 25.67 15.13 -1.52
CA ASP A 41 26.51 13.97 -1.78
C ASP A 41 25.63 12.81 -2.28
N GLY A 42 25.69 12.56 -3.59
CA GLY A 42 24.92 11.48 -4.23
C GLY A 42 25.27 10.11 -3.68
N THR A 43 26.53 9.87 -3.31
CA THR A 43 26.98 8.60 -2.74
C THR A 43 26.36 8.39 -1.37
N ALA A 44 26.35 9.43 -0.53
CA ALA A 44 25.73 9.37 0.80
C ALA A 44 24.20 9.13 0.74
N ILE A 45 23.53 9.68 -0.28
CA ILE A 45 22.09 9.45 -0.48
C ILE A 45 21.84 7.99 -0.86
N VAL A 46 22.62 7.45 -1.81
CA VAL A 46 22.47 6.08 -2.29
C VAL A 46 22.78 5.09 -1.17
N THR A 47 23.84 5.30 -0.40
CA THR A 47 24.21 4.41 0.72
C THR A 47 23.14 4.42 1.82
N LYS A 48 22.57 5.60 2.13
CA LYS A 48 21.45 5.70 3.08
C LYS A 48 20.21 4.96 2.59
N ALA A 49 19.87 5.11 1.30
CA ALA A 49 18.72 4.43 0.71
C ALA A 49 18.92 2.90 0.69
N ALA A 50 20.11 2.43 0.31
CA ALA A 50 20.45 1.02 0.31
C ALA A 50 20.34 0.41 1.71
N LYS A 51 20.90 1.09 2.74
CA LYS A 51 20.80 0.64 4.13
C LYS A 51 19.34 0.58 4.63
N ALA A 52 18.54 1.60 4.32
CA ALA A 52 17.13 1.61 4.71
C ALA A 52 16.34 0.47 4.06
N LEU A 53 16.67 0.12 2.81
CA LEU A 53 16.06 -1.00 2.11
C LEU A 53 16.51 -2.35 2.70
N GLU A 54 17.79 -2.50 3.00
CA GLU A 54 18.33 -3.67 3.68
C GLU A 54 17.65 -3.91 5.03
N GLU A 55 17.54 -2.88 5.88
CA GLU A 55 16.85 -2.98 7.17
C GLU A 55 15.37 -3.35 7.02
N LEU A 56 14.69 -2.85 5.99
CA LEU A 56 13.30 -3.20 5.70
C LEU A 56 13.17 -4.67 5.31
N LEU A 57 14.05 -5.15 4.43
CA LEU A 57 14.04 -6.54 3.98
C LEU A 57 14.36 -7.51 5.13
N LEU A 58 15.36 -7.20 5.95
CA LEU A 58 15.72 -7.99 7.13
C LEU A 58 14.55 -8.13 8.11
N LYS A 59 13.84 -7.05 8.40
CA LYS A 59 12.66 -7.11 9.28
C LYS A 59 11.54 -7.98 8.70
N ARG A 60 11.38 -8.00 7.37
CA ARG A 60 10.40 -8.86 6.68
C ARG A 60 10.80 -10.33 6.73
N THR A 61 12.08 -10.65 6.51
CA THR A 61 12.58 -12.02 6.58
C THR A 61 12.45 -12.58 7.99
N GLU A 62 12.80 -11.80 9.01
CA GLU A 62 12.62 -12.21 10.41
C GLU A 62 11.15 -12.44 10.78
N ALA A 63 10.23 -11.62 10.26
CA ALA A 63 8.80 -11.82 10.49
C ALA A 63 8.30 -13.10 9.83
N ALA A 64 8.72 -13.37 8.59
CA ALA A 64 8.39 -14.59 7.88
C ALA A 64 8.94 -15.84 8.58
N GLU A 65 10.20 -15.81 9.03
CA GLU A 65 10.83 -16.90 9.76
C GLU A 65 10.06 -17.23 11.05
N ARG A 66 9.68 -16.20 11.83
CA ARG A 66 8.88 -16.40 13.04
C ARG A 66 7.53 -17.03 12.77
N ILE A 67 6.87 -16.64 11.67
CA ILE A 67 5.60 -17.23 11.25
C ILE A 67 5.81 -18.70 10.86
N MET A 68 6.79 -18.99 10.01
CA MET A 68 7.09 -20.36 9.56
C MET A 68 7.43 -21.29 10.71
N ARG A 69 8.36 -20.89 11.59
CA ARG A 69 8.73 -21.67 12.78
C ARG A 69 7.50 -21.93 13.65
N LYS A 70 6.64 -20.93 13.84
CA LYS A 70 5.43 -21.12 14.65
C LYS A 70 4.44 -22.07 14.00
N THR A 71 4.32 -22.03 12.68
CA THR A 71 3.48 -22.95 11.91
C THR A 71 4.00 -24.38 12.00
N GLU A 72 5.31 -24.60 11.90
CA GLU A 72 5.94 -25.92 12.07
C GLU A 72 5.67 -26.49 13.46
N GLU A 73 5.89 -25.68 14.52
CA GLU A 73 5.57 -26.08 15.90
C GLU A 73 4.09 -26.49 16.09
N LEU A 74 3.18 -25.81 15.41
CA LEU A 74 1.74 -26.10 15.49
C LEU A 74 1.33 -27.30 14.63
N ALA A 75 2.05 -27.59 13.55
CA ALA A 75 1.77 -28.71 12.66
C ALA A 75 2.27 -30.04 13.23
N ASP A 76 3.43 -30.05 13.87
CA ASP A 76 4.02 -31.27 14.46
C ASP A 76 3.23 -31.76 15.69
N GLY A 77 2.54 -30.85 16.39
CA GLY A 77 1.61 -31.20 17.43
C GLY A 77 0.25 -31.55 16.84
N PHE A 78 -0.04 -32.84 16.60
CA PHE A 78 -1.38 -33.32 16.25
C PHE A 78 -2.36 -32.90 17.35
N ARG A 79 -3.04 -31.77 17.15
CA ARG A 79 -4.15 -31.31 17.99
C ARG A 79 -5.41 -31.61 17.21
N GLU A 80 -6.22 -32.52 17.75
CA GLU A 80 -7.62 -32.62 17.33
C GLU A 80 -8.22 -31.21 17.41
N LEU A 81 -8.71 -30.73 16.26
CA LEU A 81 -9.39 -29.45 16.21
C LEU A 81 -10.64 -29.54 17.10
N PRO A 82 -10.99 -28.46 17.83
CA PRO A 82 -12.26 -28.41 18.51
C PRO A 82 -13.40 -28.72 17.51
N PRO A 83 -14.43 -29.49 17.91
CA PRO A 83 -15.54 -29.84 17.03
C PRO A 83 -16.38 -28.62 16.60
N ASP A 84 -16.19 -27.48 17.26
CA ASP A 84 -16.78 -26.18 16.94
C ASP A 84 -15.82 -25.23 16.21
N TYR A 85 -14.72 -25.76 15.65
CA TYR A 85 -13.78 -24.94 14.90
C TYR A 85 -14.48 -24.31 13.69
N THR A 86 -14.48 -22.98 13.68
CA THR A 86 -15.00 -22.20 12.57
C THR A 86 -13.98 -21.15 12.15
N TYR A 87 -13.96 -20.82 10.87
CA TYR A 87 -13.05 -19.81 10.32
C TYR A 87 -13.83 -18.68 9.66
N LEU A 88 -13.15 -17.53 9.52
CA LEU A 88 -13.71 -16.38 8.84
C LEU A 88 -13.34 -16.42 7.35
N GLN A 89 -14.31 -16.65 6.48
CA GLN A 89 -14.06 -16.61 5.03
C GLN A 89 -13.82 -15.17 4.54
N SER A 90 -12.82 -14.97 3.67
CA SER A 90 -12.35 -13.65 3.19
C SER A 90 -13.29 -12.93 2.23
N VAL A 91 -14.31 -13.62 1.71
CA VAL A 91 -15.32 -13.04 0.83
C VAL A 91 -16.31 -12.22 1.65
N GLN A 92 -16.52 -10.95 1.28
CA GLN A 92 -17.53 -10.04 1.86
C GLN A 92 -17.46 -9.92 3.40
N LEU A 93 -16.28 -9.57 3.93
CA LEU A 93 -16.03 -9.44 5.39
C LEU A 93 -16.90 -8.41 6.11
N ASP A 94 -17.37 -7.39 5.39
CA ASP A 94 -18.16 -6.27 5.91
C ASP A 94 -19.68 -6.50 5.85
N GLN A 95 -20.12 -7.67 5.38
CA GLN A 95 -21.52 -8.03 5.25
C GLN A 95 -21.86 -9.19 6.19
N LEU A 96 -23.13 -9.24 6.62
CA LEU A 96 -23.65 -10.41 7.31
C LEU A 96 -23.84 -11.50 6.25
N LYS A 97 -23.24 -12.67 6.47
CA LYS A 97 -23.33 -13.76 5.50
C LYS A 97 -24.66 -14.48 5.65
N PRO A 98 -25.26 -14.93 4.53
CA PRO A 98 -26.46 -15.75 4.61
C PRO A 98 -26.15 -17.05 5.36
N ALA A 99 -27.16 -17.59 6.03
CA ALA A 99 -27.06 -18.92 6.58
C ALA A 99 -26.73 -19.91 5.44
N PRO A 100 -25.87 -20.91 5.70
CA PRO A 100 -25.59 -21.92 4.69
C PRO A 100 -26.92 -22.54 4.23
N GLU A 101 -27.16 -22.51 2.92
CA GLU A 101 -28.33 -23.17 2.32
C GLU A 101 -28.24 -24.67 2.61
N GLU A 102 -29.36 -25.29 2.98
CA GLU A 102 -29.40 -26.74 3.18
C GLU A 102 -28.94 -27.42 1.89
N PRO A 103 -28.11 -28.47 1.98
CA PRO A 103 -27.57 -29.13 0.80
C PRO A 103 -28.71 -29.61 -0.12
N GLU A 104 -28.78 -29.08 -1.35
CA GLU A 104 -29.80 -29.47 -2.35
C GLU A 104 -29.72 -30.96 -2.72
N SER A 105 -28.57 -31.58 -2.46
CA SER A 105 -28.26 -32.97 -2.80
C SER A 105 -27.77 -33.77 -1.59
N ARG A 106 -28.07 -35.08 -1.59
CA ARG A 106 -27.54 -36.05 -0.61
C ARG A 106 -26.01 -36.20 -0.69
N TYR A 107 -25.38 -35.63 -1.71
CA TYR A 107 -23.93 -35.64 -1.94
C TYR A 107 -23.26 -34.29 -1.61
N SER A 108 -24.01 -33.29 -1.16
CA SER A 108 -23.45 -32.01 -0.71
C SER A 108 -23.21 -32.02 0.80
N LEU A 109 -21.99 -31.66 1.21
CA LEU A 109 -21.58 -31.58 2.61
C LEU A 109 -22.13 -30.32 3.29
N PRO A 110 -22.48 -30.37 4.58
CA PRO A 110 -22.97 -29.21 5.31
C PRO A 110 -21.87 -28.14 5.45
N LEU A 111 -22.20 -26.88 5.11
CA LEU A 111 -21.29 -25.73 5.19
C LEU A 111 -21.24 -25.11 6.60
N ASN A 112 -21.04 -25.91 7.65
CA ASN A 112 -21.10 -25.46 9.04
C ASN A 112 -19.77 -24.87 9.60
N CYS A 113 -18.66 -24.97 8.85
CA CYS A 113 -17.34 -24.56 9.31
C CYS A 113 -17.01 -23.06 9.11
N SER A 114 -17.92 -22.28 8.50
CA SER A 114 -17.70 -20.85 8.23
C SER A 114 -18.47 -19.95 9.19
N ARG A 115 -17.80 -18.92 9.74
CA ARG A 115 -18.44 -17.91 10.61
C ARG A 115 -19.33 -16.98 9.77
N MET A 116 -20.56 -16.80 10.22
CA MET A 116 -21.57 -15.92 9.58
C MET A 116 -21.48 -14.45 10.02
N GLU A 117 -20.62 -14.15 11.00
CA GLU A 117 -20.55 -12.83 11.61
C GLU A 117 -19.93 -11.78 10.68
N ARG A 118 -20.49 -10.57 10.76
CA ARG A 118 -19.89 -9.39 10.15
C ARG A 118 -18.70 -8.92 10.99
N LEU A 119 -17.55 -8.73 10.36
CA LEU A 119 -16.38 -8.24 11.07
C LEU A 119 -16.29 -6.71 11.04
N ARG A 120 -15.77 -6.13 12.13
CA ARG A 120 -15.52 -4.70 12.23
C ARG A 120 -14.26 -4.34 11.46
N THR A 121 -14.42 -3.92 10.21
CA THR A 121 -13.30 -3.44 9.39
C THR A 121 -13.07 -1.94 9.59
N ARG A 122 -11.82 -1.50 9.48
CA ARG A 122 -11.41 -0.09 9.56
C ARG A 122 -10.64 0.29 8.30
N ARG A 123 -10.80 1.52 7.84
CA ARG A 123 -9.95 2.06 6.78
C ARG A 123 -8.54 2.27 7.31
N SER A 124 -7.55 1.76 6.60
CA SER A 124 -6.14 1.96 6.90
C SER A 124 -5.50 2.83 5.82
N ALA A 125 -4.54 3.68 6.21
CA ALA A 125 -3.75 4.44 5.25
C ALA A 125 -2.77 3.55 4.46
N HIS A 126 -2.45 2.36 4.98
CA HIS A 126 -1.49 1.43 4.39
C HIS A 126 -2.12 0.41 3.43
N TYR A 127 -3.45 0.30 3.42
CA TYR A 127 -4.19 -0.66 2.60
C TYR A 127 -5.29 0.06 1.83
N ALA A 128 -5.42 -0.21 0.54
CA ALA A 128 -6.51 0.31 -0.31
C ALA A 128 -7.85 -0.41 -0.09
N ALA A 129 -8.08 -0.95 1.11
CA ALA A 129 -9.25 -1.73 1.50
C ALA A 129 -9.55 -1.52 2.98
N SER A 130 -10.79 -1.84 3.39
CA SER A 130 -11.15 -1.90 4.80
C SER A 130 -10.59 -3.20 5.39
N VAL A 131 -9.73 -3.09 6.41
CA VAL A 131 -9.02 -4.23 7.00
C VAL A 131 -9.39 -4.41 8.47
N SER A 132 -9.25 -5.63 8.96
CA SER A 132 -9.22 -5.92 10.40
C SER A 132 -7.79 -6.23 10.82
N MET A 133 -7.42 -5.82 12.03
CA MET A 133 -6.15 -6.17 12.66
C MET A 133 -6.30 -7.23 13.76
N ASP A 134 -7.55 -7.58 14.10
CA ASP A 134 -7.86 -8.44 15.24
C ASP A 134 -7.89 -9.93 14.84
N GLU A 135 -8.35 -10.23 13.62
CA GLU A 135 -8.52 -11.60 13.12
C GLU A 135 -8.00 -11.73 11.68
N SER A 136 -7.50 -12.91 11.34
CA SER A 136 -7.15 -13.29 9.97
C SER A 136 -8.37 -13.91 9.26
N SER A 137 -8.44 -13.68 7.95
CA SER A 137 -9.44 -14.32 7.09
C SER A 137 -8.83 -15.44 6.25
N VAL A 138 -9.61 -16.47 5.96
CA VAL A 138 -9.23 -17.60 5.13
C VAL A 138 -9.87 -17.48 3.75
N TYR A 139 -9.08 -17.67 2.70
CA TYR A 139 -9.58 -17.81 1.35
C TYR A 139 -9.58 -19.29 0.97
N VAL A 140 -10.73 -19.81 0.57
CA VAL A 140 -10.90 -21.16 0.05
C VAL A 140 -11.27 -21.06 -1.43
N THR A 141 -10.58 -21.82 -2.28
CA THR A 141 -10.84 -21.87 -3.71
C THR A 141 -12.17 -22.58 -3.97
N GLN A 142 -12.87 -22.21 -5.04
CA GLN A 142 -14.18 -22.80 -5.37
C GLN A 142 -14.13 -24.31 -5.67
N GLU A 143 -12.96 -24.82 -6.04
CA GLU A 143 -12.72 -26.23 -6.37
C GLU A 143 -12.52 -27.12 -5.13
N VAL A 144 -12.35 -26.52 -3.94
CA VAL A 144 -12.08 -27.23 -2.69
C VAL A 144 -13.27 -27.10 -1.77
N TYR A 145 -13.75 -28.23 -1.25
CA TYR A 145 -14.78 -28.21 -0.21
C TYR A 145 -14.21 -27.59 1.08
N PRO A 146 -14.85 -26.54 1.63
CA PRO A 146 -14.30 -25.77 2.74
C PRO A 146 -14.32 -26.49 4.08
N CYS A 147 -15.21 -27.46 4.25
CA CYS A 147 -15.39 -28.24 5.47
C CYS A 147 -14.96 -29.69 5.20
N GLY A 148 -14.29 -30.31 6.17
CA GLY A 148 -13.99 -31.74 6.12
C GLY A 148 -15.22 -32.60 6.42
N GLU A 149 -15.14 -33.87 6.04
CA GLU A 149 -16.02 -34.91 6.57
C GLU A 149 -15.56 -35.24 7.99
N ASP A 150 -16.42 -35.00 8.99
CA ASP A 150 -16.38 -35.75 10.26
C ASP A 150 -17.13 -37.07 10.08
#